data_AF-F8NJY5-F1
#
_entry.id   AF-F8NJY5-F1
#
_cell.length_a   1.000
_cell.length_b   1.000
_cell.length_c   1.000
_cell.angle_alpha   90.00
_cell.angle_beta   90.00
_cell.angle_gamma   90.00
#
_symmetry.space_group_name_H-M   'P 1'
#
loop_
_entity.id
_entity.type
_entity.pdbx_description
1 polymer ?
#
loop_
_entity_poly.entity_id
_entity_poly.type
_entity_poly.pdbx_seq_one_letter_code
_entity_poly.pdbx_strand_id
1 'polypeptide(L)' 'MNTDRVIDSRQTIELYDLGATTHFTPYQRLLKNYIEIPPQSISAANQNSFPAMGKGDLMINVPNGDRKPTKITL' A
#
# COMPACT_ATOMS: atom_id res chain seq x y z
N MET A 1 -19.95 -23.72 -3.80
CA MET A 1 -19.19 -23.07 -2.70
C MET A 1 -18.92 -21.65 -3.15
N ASN A 2 -19.75 -20.70 -2.73
CA ASN A 2 -19.67 -19.31 -3.16
C ASN A 2 -19.30 -18.51 -1.91
N THR A 3 -18.04 -18.08 -1.81
CA THR A 3 -17.60 -17.22 -0.72
C THR A 3 -17.91 -15.78 -1.10
N ASP A 4 -19.07 -15.32 -0.64
CA ASP A 4 -19.39 -13.91 -0.55
C ASP A 4 -18.25 -13.22 0.20
N ARG A 5 -17.39 -12.52 -0.54
CA ARG A 5 -16.44 -11.59 0.04
C ARG A 5 -17.26 -10.44 0.61
N VAL A 6 -17.56 -10.54 1.90
CA VAL A 6 -17.99 -9.41 2.71
C VAL A 6 -16.93 -8.33 2.55
N ILE A 7 -17.20 -7.33 1.71
CA ILE A 7 -16.38 -6.13 1.65
C ILE A 7 -16.72 -5.34 2.91
N ASP A 8 -15.88 -5.51 3.94
CA ASP A 8 -15.94 -4.67 5.13
C ASP A 8 -15.77 -3.21 4.70
N SER A 9 -16.79 -2.41 5.01
CA SER A 9 -16.84 -0.96 4.75
C SER A 9 -15.79 -0.15 5.52
N ARG A 10 -15.00 -0.80 6.37
CA ARG A 10 -13.74 -0.28 6.91
C ARG A 10 -12.62 -0.80 6.01
N GLN A 11 -12.09 0.03 5.11
CA GLN A 11 -10.85 -0.29 4.40
C GLN A 11 -9.72 -0.39 5.44
N THR A 12 -9.54 -1.58 6.01
CA THR A 12 -8.41 -1.90 6.87
C THR A 12 -7.19 -1.92 5.96
N ILE A 13 -6.36 -0.88 6.06
CA ILE A 13 -5.06 -0.84 5.38
C ILE A 13 -4.15 -1.75 6.18
N GLU A 14 -3.84 -2.91 5.62
CA GLU A 14 -2.85 -3.82 6.19
C GLU A 14 -1.45 -3.35 5.78
N LEU A 15 -0.58 -3.11 6.76
CA LEU A 15 0.82 -2.78 6.55
C LEU A 15 1.68 -3.98 6.96
N TYR A 16 2.48 -4.47 6.04
CA TYR A 16 3.44 -5.53 6.28
C TYR A 16 4.86 -4.95 6.20
N ASP A 17 5.58 -4.96 7.31
CA ASP A 17 7.01 -4.65 7.30
C ASP A 17 7.79 -5.88 6.81
N LEU A 18 8.21 -5.83 5.54
CA LEU A 18 9.00 -6.86 4.90
C LEU A 18 10.48 -6.45 4.76
N GLY A 19 10.91 -5.38 5.45
CA GLY A 19 12.23 -4.78 5.24
C GLY A 19 12.42 -4.20 3.83
N ALA A 20 11.31 -3.83 3.16
CA ALA A 20 11.33 -3.28 1.82
C ALA A 20 11.80 -1.82 1.82
N THR A 21 12.65 -1.45 0.85
CA THR A 21 13.06 -0.05 0.64
C THR A 21 11.99 0.78 -0.07
N THR A 22 11.09 0.12 -0.80
CA THR A 22 9.98 0.75 -1.52
C THR A 22 8.71 -0.04 -1.24
N HIS A 23 7.64 0.66 -0.89
CA HIS A 23 6.33 0.06 -0.60
C HIS A 23 5.38 0.29 -1.78
N PHE A 24 4.56 -0.72 -2.09
CA PHE A 24 3.54 -0.63 -3.14
C PHE A 24 2.16 -0.50 -2.51
N THR A 25 1.31 0.33 -3.12
CA THR A 25 -0.06 0.54 -2.66
C THR A 25 -1.02 0.61 -3.84
N PRO A 26 -2.20 -0.05 -3.77
CA PRO A 26 -3.26 0.17 -4.75
C PRO A 26 -4.01 1.49 -4.50
N TYR A 27 -3.76 2.17 -3.37
CA TYR A 27 -4.51 3.34 -2.92
C TYR A 27 -3.92 4.66 -3.45
N GLN A 28 -3.85 4.81 -4.78
CA GLN A 28 -3.30 6.01 -5.45
C GLN A 28 -3.78 7.33 -4.83
N ARG A 29 -5.09 7.44 -4.55
CA ARG A 29 -5.72 8.65 -3.98
C ARG A 29 -5.18 9.08 -2.61
N LEU A 30 -4.46 8.21 -1.91
CA LEU A 30 -3.90 8.49 -0.59
C LEU A 30 -2.47 9.03 -0.65
N LEU A 31 -1.85 9.03 -1.84
CA LEU A 31 -0.51 9.58 -2.06
C LEU A 31 -0.57 11.10 -2.10
N LYS A 32 0.18 11.77 -1.21
CA LYS A 32 0.08 13.23 -1.02
C LYS A 32 0.60 14.04 -2.20
N ASN A 33 1.64 13.54 -2.84
CA ASN A 33 2.38 14.16 -3.94
C ASN A 33 2.43 13.20 -5.13
N TYR A 34 1.29 12.59 -5.43
CA TYR A 34 1.18 11.68 -6.56
C TYR A 34 1.68 12.35 -7.84
N ILE A 35 2.61 11.67 -8.51
CA ILE A 35 2.94 11.95 -9.90
C ILE A 35 2.79 10.67 -10.72
N GLU A 36 2.28 10.83 -11.93
CA GLU A 36 2.29 9.77 -12.93
C GLU A 36 3.73 9.53 -13.40
N ILE A 37 4.07 8.27 -13.67
CA ILE A 37 5.38 7.87 -14.19
C ILE A 37 5.17 6.98 -15.42
N PRO A 38 6.15 6.87 -16.32
CA PRO A 38 6.11 5.84 -17.36
C PRO A 38 5.90 4.45 -16.72
N PRO A 39 5.02 3.59 -17.26
CA PRO A 39 4.72 2.30 -16.68
C PRO A 39 5.99 1.49 -16.41
N GLN A 40 6.24 1.20 -15.14
CA GLN A 40 7.41 0.43 -14.72
C GLN A 40 6.97 -0.99 -14.34
N SER A 41 7.49 -2.00 -15.04
CA SER A 41 7.19 -3.40 -14.74
C SER A 41 7.82 -3.81 -13.41
N ILE A 42 7.00 -4.34 -12.50
CA ILE A 42 7.42 -4.91 -11.21
C ILE A 42 7.17 -6.41 -11.28
N SER A 43 8.22 -7.20 -11.11
CA SER A 43 8.12 -8.66 -11.03
C SER A 43 7.81 -9.11 -9.60
N ALA A 44 6.76 -9.90 -9.45
CA ALA A 44 6.39 -10.56 -8.21
C ALA A 44 7.03 -11.94 -8.09
N ALA A 45 7.13 -12.43 -6.85
CA ALA A 45 7.71 -13.75 -6.56
C ALA A 45 6.96 -14.92 -7.23
N ASN A 46 5.69 -14.74 -7.59
CA ASN A 46 4.89 -15.72 -8.31
C ASN A 46 5.07 -15.68 -9.84
N GLN A 47 6.14 -15.06 -10.34
CA GLN A 47 6.47 -14.89 -11.76
C GLN A 47 5.49 -14.03 -12.56
N ASN A 48 4.48 -13.46 -11.91
CA ASN A 48 3.66 -12.43 -12.54
C ASN A 48 4.38 -11.08 -12.48
N SER A 49 4.01 -10.18 -13.38
CA SER A 49 4.45 -8.79 -13.32
C SER A 49 3.27 -7.85 -13.39
N PHE A 50 3.38 -6.70 -12.74
CA PHE A 50 2.37 -5.65 -12.78
C PHE A 50 3.02 -4.28 -12.98
N PRO A 51 2.35 -3.34 -13.68
CA PRO A 51 2.92 -2.02 -13.91
C PRO A 51 2.67 -1.08 -12.73
N ALA A 52 3.71 -0.42 -12.25
CA ALA A 52 3.58 0.80 -11.46
C ALA A 52 3.29 1.98 -12.39
N MET A 53 2.20 2.69 -12.11
CA MET A 53 1.69 3.80 -12.92
C MET A 53 2.00 5.18 -12.33
N GLY A 54 2.39 5.23 -11.05
CA GLY A 54 2.73 6.48 -10.39
C GLY A 54 3.46 6.24 -9.08
N LYS A 55 3.92 7.35 -8.48
CA LYS A 55 4.65 7.35 -7.21
C LYS A 55 4.25 8.53 -6.34
N GLY A 56 4.48 8.40 -5.05
CA GLY A 56 4.30 9.45 -4.07
C GLY A 56 4.45 8.90 -2.66
N ASP A 57 4.25 9.79 -1.69
CA ASP A 57 4.41 9.54 -0.28
C ASP A 57 3.07 9.13 0.34
N LEU A 58 3.06 8.00 1.04
CA LEU A 58 1.90 7.52 1.77
C LEU A 58 2.09 7.77 3.27
N MET A 59 1.25 8.61 3.87
CA MET A 59 1.27 8.85 5.31
C MET A 59 0.32 7.87 6.01
N ILE A 60 0.86 7.06 6.90
CA ILE A 60 0.12 6.05 7.67
C ILE A 60 0.31 6.24 9.17
N ASN A 61 -0.70 5.84 9.94
CA ASN A 61 -0.60 5.78 11.41
C ASN A 61 -0.30 4.35 11.81
N VAL A 62 0.88 4.12 12.40
CA VAL A 62 1.28 2.82 12.93
C VAL A 62 0.90 2.74 14.41
N PRO A 63 0.13 1.71 14.83
CA PRO A 63 -0.14 1.46 16.24
C PRO A 63 1.16 1.27 17.05
N ASN A 64 1.23 1.83 18.25
CA ASN A 64 2.42 1.75 19.11
C ASN A 64 2.05 1.24 20.52
N GLY A 65 1.43 0.06 20.57
CA GLY A 65 0.85 -0.49 21.80
C GLY A 65 -0.19 0.46 22.40
N ASP A 66 -0.08 0.73 23.69
CA ASP A 66 -0.96 1.66 24.42
C ASP A 66 -0.62 3.15 24.19
N ARG A 67 0.41 3.44 23.40
CA ARG A 67 0.82 4.82 23.08
C ARG A 67 0.04 5.34 21.88
N LYS A 68 0.08 6.67 21.71
CA LYS A 68 -0.49 7.32 20.52
C LYS A 68 0.13 6.72 19.25
N PRO A 69 -0.68 6.45 18.21
CA PRO A 69 -0.17 6.00 16.93
C PRO A 69 0.89 6.96 16.38
N THR A 70 1.94 6.40 15.78
CA THR A 70 3.02 7.17 15.19
C THR A 70 2.74 7.36 13.71
N LYS A 71 2.88 8.59 13.21
CA LYS A 71 2.80 8.87 11.78
C LYS A 71 4.13 8.56 11.13
N ILE A 72 4.10 7.72 10.10
CA ILE A 72 5.26 7.47 9.24
C ILE A 72 4.88 7.76 7.79
N THR A 73 5.91 8.05 6.99
CA THR A 73 5.80 8.19 5.54
C THR A 73 6.47 6.98 4.91
N LEU A 74 5.75 6.32 4.01
CA LEU A 74 6.25 5.29 3.10
C LEU A 74 6.46 5.85 1.71
#